data_AF-A0A2J8PT34-F1
#
_entry.id   AF-A0A2J8PT34-F1
#
_cell.length_a   1.000
_cell.length_b   1.000
_cell.length_c   1.000
_cell.angle_alpha   90.00
_cell.angle_beta   90.00
_cell.angle_gamma   90.00
#
_symmetry.space_group_name_H-M   'P 1'
#
loop_
_entity.id
_entity.type
_entity.pdbx_description
1 polymer ?
#
loop_
_entity_poly.entity_id
_entity_poly.type
_entity_poly.pdbx_seq_one_letter_code
_entity_poly.pdbx_strand_id
1 'polypeptide(L)'
;MVSSSFPISVAVFALITLQVGTQDSFIAAVYEHAVILPNKTETPVSQEDALNLMNENIDILETAIKQAAEQGARIIVTPEDALYGWKFTRETVFPYLEDIPDPQVNWIPCQDPHRFGHTPVQARLSCLAKDNSIYVLANLGDKKPCNSRDSTCPPNGYFQYNTNVV
;
A
#
# COMPACT_ATOMS: atom_id res chain seq x y z
N MET A 1 27.11 -31.90 63.39
CA MET A 1 26.10 -30.91 62.96
C MET A 1 26.66 -30.18 61.76
N VAL A 2 26.17 -30.46 60.56
CA VAL A 2 26.61 -29.80 59.33
C VAL A 2 25.70 -28.59 59.12
N SER A 3 26.25 -27.40 59.19
CA SER A 3 25.52 -26.16 58.92
C SER A 3 25.49 -25.92 57.42
N SER A 4 24.31 -26.04 56.81
CA SER A 4 24.07 -25.73 55.40
C SER A 4 23.59 -24.28 55.31
N SER A 5 24.40 -23.41 54.73
CA SER A 5 24.03 -22.04 54.38
C SER A 5 23.57 -22.01 52.92
N PHE A 6 22.27 -21.83 52.69
CA PHE A 6 21.71 -21.56 51.37
C PHE A 6 21.80 -20.06 51.06
N PRO A 7 22.41 -19.63 49.94
CA PRO A 7 22.38 -18.24 49.53
C PRO A 7 20.98 -17.89 49.00
N ILE A 8 20.40 -16.81 49.52
CA ILE A 8 19.12 -16.27 49.05
C ILE A 8 19.42 -15.40 47.83
N SER A 9 19.15 -15.92 46.62
CA SER A 9 19.20 -15.12 45.39
C SER A 9 17.96 -14.21 45.32
N VAL A 10 18.19 -12.90 45.33
CA VAL A 10 17.14 -11.88 45.12
C VAL A 10 16.96 -11.68 43.62
N ALA A 11 15.80 -12.06 43.08
CA ALA A 11 15.41 -11.76 41.71
C ALA A 11 14.86 -10.33 41.63
N VAL A 12 15.56 -9.43 40.96
CA VAL A 12 15.08 -8.06 40.69
C VAL A 12 14.23 -8.09 39.42
N PHE A 13 12.91 -8.00 39.57
CA PHE A 13 12.00 -7.77 38.45
C PHE A 13 11.95 -6.28 38.13
N ALA A 14 12.60 -5.88 37.04
CA ALA A 14 12.41 -4.55 36.48
C ALA A 14 11.05 -4.48 35.77
N LEU A 15 10.09 -3.76 36.36
CA LEU A 15 8.84 -3.43 35.68
C LEU A 15 9.13 -2.38 34.59
N ILE A 16 9.13 -2.79 33.33
CA ILE A 16 9.14 -1.87 32.19
C ILE A 16 7.71 -1.39 31.98
N THR A 17 7.39 -0.22 32.50
CA THR A 17 6.13 0.46 32.17
C THR A 17 6.28 1.13 30.82
N LEU A 18 5.73 0.52 29.76
CA LEU A 18 5.56 1.16 28.46
C LEU A 18 4.52 2.27 28.61
N GLN A 19 4.96 3.53 28.66
CA GLN A 19 4.06 4.67 28.54
C GLN A 19 3.51 4.70 27.12
N VAL A 20 2.30 4.17 26.94
CA VAL A 20 1.48 4.39 25.74
C VAL A 20 0.86 5.79 25.87
N GLY A 21 1.61 6.80 25.42
CA GLY A 21 1.12 8.16 25.32
C GLY A 21 0.47 8.41 23.97
N THR A 22 -0.69 9.09 23.95
CA THR A 22 -1.23 9.67 22.73
C THR A 22 -0.29 10.77 22.26
N GLN A 23 0.10 10.76 21.00
CA GLN A 23 0.97 11.80 20.46
C GLN A 23 0.09 12.99 20.02
N ASP A 24 0.26 14.16 20.66
CA ASP A 24 -0.56 15.35 20.39
C ASP A 24 -0.28 15.99 19.02
N SER A 25 0.84 15.61 18.38
CA SER A 25 1.28 16.11 17.08
C SER A 25 1.95 15.02 16.27
N PHE A 26 1.93 15.13 14.95
CA PHE A 26 2.67 14.27 14.04
C PHE A 26 3.29 15.07 12.89
N ILE A 27 4.32 14.50 12.25
CA ILE A 27 4.93 15.05 11.04
C ILE A 27 4.22 14.41 9.83
N ALA A 28 3.75 15.24 8.91
CA ALA A 28 3.16 14.83 7.65
C ALA A 28 4.11 15.10 6.49
N ALA A 29 4.08 14.26 5.46
CA ALA A 29 4.78 14.47 4.21
C ALA A 29 3.81 14.43 3.02
N VAL A 30 4.12 15.19 1.98
CA VAL A 30 3.46 15.15 0.68
C VAL A 30 4.55 15.11 -0.39
N TYR A 31 4.29 14.40 -1.48
CA TYR A 31 5.23 14.34 -2.61
C TYR A 31 4.55 14.80 -3.90
N GLU A 32 5.12 15.81 -4.56
CA GLU A 32 4.72 16.19 -5.91
C GLU A 32 5.49 15.33 -6.91
N HIS A 33 4.78 14.47 -7.63
CA HIS A 33 5.39 13.47 -8.52
C HIS A 33 5.38 13.91 -9.98
N ALA A 34 6.56 13.88 -10.62
CA ALA A 34 6.68 14.00 -12.07
C ALA A 34 6.43 12.63 -12.70
N VAL A 35 5.15 12.30 -12.91
CA VAL A 35 4.69 10.97 -13.34
C VAL A 35 5.32 10.53 -14.65
N ILE A 36 5.86 9.31 -14.68
CA ILE A 36 6.23 8.61 -15.92
C ILE A 36 4.93 8.16 -16.59
N LEU A 37 4.56 8.84 -17.67
CA LEU A 37 3.32 8.57 -18.39
C LEU A 37 3.47 7.39 -19.35
N PRO A 38 2.41 6.57 -19.54
CA PRO A 38 2.40 5.57 -20.59
C PRO A 38 2.48 6.22 -21.97
N ASN A 39 3.04 5.49 -22.94
CA ASN A 39 2.91 5.85 -24.34
C ASN A 39 1.44 5.86 -24.75
N LYS A 40 1.04 6.81 -25.59
CA LYS A 40 -0.34 6.87 -26.10
C LYS A 40 -0.56 5.72 -27.08
N THR A 41 -1.37 4.74 -26.67
CA THR A 41 -1.80 3.62 -27.52
C THR A 41 -3.30 3.66 -27.75
N GLU A 42 -3.76 3.17 -28.90
CA GLU A 42 -5.19 3.00 -29.19
C GLU A 42 -5.74 1.68 -28.63
N THR A 43 -4.86 0.69 -28.42
CA THR A 43 -5.19 -0.63 -27.88
C THR A 43 -4.64 -0.81 -26.46
N PRO A 44 -5.30 -1.63 -25.61
CA PRO A 44 -4.77 -1.97 -24.30
C PRO A 44 -3.38 -2.63 -24.40
N VAL A 45 -2.51 -2.28 -23.46
CA VAL A 45 -1.22 -2.95 -23.26
C VAL A 45 -1.40 -4.28 -22.53
N SER A 46 -0.34 -5.08 -22.42
CA SER A 46 -0.37 -6.27 -21.56
C SER A 46 -0.40 -5.87 -20.08
N GLN A 47 -0.85 -6.78 -19.20
CA GLN A 47 -0.78 -6.57 -17.74
C GLN A 47 0.67 -6.46 -17.25
N GLU A 48 1.60 -7.14 -17.90
CA GLU A 48 3.03 -7.08 -17.58
C GLU A 48 3.60 -5.69 -17.90
N ASP A 49 3.31 -5.15 -19.07
CA ASP A 49 3.75 -3.78 -19.45
C ASP A 49 3.13 -2.72 -18.53
N ALA A 50 1.86 -2.88 -18.18
CA ALA A 50 1.17 -2.00 -17.25
C ALA A 50 1.83 -2.03 -15.85
N LEU A 51 2.12 -3.23 -15.35
CA LEU A 51 2.79 -3.42 -14.07
C LEU A 51 4.23 -2.87 -14.08
N ASN A 52 4.97 -3.05 -15.18
CA ASN A 52 6.32 -2.52 -15.31
C ASN A 52 6.32 -0.99 -15.21
N LEU A 53 5.43 -0.30 -15.93
CA LEU A 53 5.29 1.15 -15.83
C LEU A 53 4.92 1.61 -14.41
N MET A 54 3.95 0.93 -13.78
CA MET A 54 3.57 1.25 -12.40
C MET A 54 4.75 1.07 -11.45
N ASN A 55 5.55 0.02 -11.64
CA ASN A 55 6.74 -0.20 -10.84
C ASN A 55 7.80 0.88 -11.02
N GLU A 56 8.03 1.38 -12.24
CA GLU A 56 8.94 2.51 -12.47
C GLU A 56 8.51 3.76 -11.69
N ASN A 57 7.21 4.06 -11.68
CA ASN A 57 6.67 5.15 -10.87
C ASN A 57 6.83 4.86 -9.36
N ILE A 58 6.55 3.64 -8.91
CA ILE A 58 6.69 3.25 -7.49
C ILE A 58 8.16 3.33 -7.05
N ASP A 59 9.14 3.04 -7.91
CA ASP A 59 10.57 3.18 -7.58
C ASP A 59 10.92 4.62 -7.17
N ILE A 60 10.33 5.61 -7.84
CA ILE A 60 10.50 7.03 -7.52
C ILE A 60 9.78 7.36 -6.20
N LEU A 61 8.54 6.92 -6.05
CA LEU A 61 7.75 7.14 -4.83
C LEU A 61 8.40 6.48 -3.61
N GLU A 62 9.01 5.30 -3.76
CA GLU A 62 9.74 4.59 -2.73
C GLU A 62 10.90 5.44 -2.17
N THR A 63 11.59 6.19 -3.03
CA THR A 63 12.63 7.11 -2.60
C THR A 63 12.05 8.23 -1.71
N ALA A 64 10.92 8.81 -2.10
CA ALA A 64 10.24 9.84 -1.31
C ALA A 64 9.69 9.29 0.03
N ILE A 65 9.11 8.08 0.02
CA ILE A 65 8.58 7.41 1.20
C ILE A 65 9.70 7.15 2.21
N LYS A 66 10.85 6.61 1.76
CA LYS A 66 12.03 6.39 2.60
C LYS A 66 12.53 7.69 3.22
N GLN A 67 12.71 8.73 2.40
CA GLN A 67 13.17 10.04 2.88
C GLN A 67 12.20 10.68 3.89
N ALA A 68 10.89 10.53 3.69
CA ALA A 68 9.89 11.02 4.63
C ALA A 68 9.96 10.26 5.96
N ALA A 69 10.10 8.93 5.92
CA ALA A 69 10.26 8.10 7.11
C ALA A 69 11.55 8.43 7.88
N GLU A 70 12.67 8.63 7.18
CA GLU A 70 13.95 9.06 7.77
C GLU A 70 13.83 10.43 8.48
N GLN A 71 12.98 11.32 7.98
CA GLN A 71 12.67 12.62 8.61
C GLN A 71 11.60 12.53 9.71
N GLY A 72 11.14 11.33 10.05
CA GLY A 72 10.18 11.10 11.13
C GLY A 72 8.71 11.37 10.75
N ALA A 73 8.39 11.45 9.45
CA ALA A 73 7.01 11.54 9.01
C ALA A 73 6.23 10.31 9.44
N ARG A 74 5.01 10.52 9.95
CA ARG A 74 4.07 9.45 10.33
C ARG A 74 3.20 9.03 9.16
N ILE A 75 2.97 9.92 8.20
CA ILE A 75 2.19 9.68 7.00
C ILE A 75 2.84 10.41 5.82
N ILE A 76 2.81 9.78 4.65
CA ILE A 76 3.12 10.41 3.37
C ILE A 76 1.94 10.24 2.41
N VAL A 77 1.60 11.31 1.70
CA VAL A 77 0.56 11.33 0.67
C VAL A 77 1.22 11.47 -0.70
N THR A 78 0.91 10.54 -1.62
CA THR A 78 1.31 10.63 -3.02
C THR A 78 0.13 11.11 -3.89
N PRO A 79 0.39 11.66 -5.10
CA PRO A 79 -0.66 12.26 -5.92
C PRO A 79 -1.67 11.25 -6.48
N GLU A 80 -2.81 11.78 -6.92
CA GLU A 80 -3.73 11.07 -7.82
C GLU A 80 -3.01 10.64 -9.12
N ASP A 81 -3.38 9.47 -9.65
CA ASP A 81 -2.84 8.93 -10.91
C ASP A 81 -1.30 8.79 -10.96
N ALA A 82 -0.62 8.81 -9.80
CA ALA A 82 0.83 8.81 -9.71
C ALA A 82 1.50 7.52 -10.24
N LEU A 83 0.75 6.42 -10.36
CA LEU A 83 1.28 5.14 -10.79
C LEU A 83 1.18 4.90 -12.29
N TYR A 84 0.15 5.47 -12.94
CA TYR A 84 -0.19 5.13 -14.33
C TYR A 84 -0.63 6.33 -15.19
N GLY A 85 -0.78 7.53 -14.64
CA GLY A 85 -1.19 8.73 -15.37
C GLY A 85 -2.69 8.82 -15.68
N TRP A 86 -3.09 9.74 -16.55
CA TRP A 86 -4.50 10.17 -16.70
C TRP A 86 -5.06 10.07 -18.13
N LYS A 87 -4.36 9.39 -19.05
CA LYS A 87 -4.74 9.35 -20.48
C LYS A 87 -5.28 7.99 -20.89
N PHE A 88 -6.52 7.69 -20.47
CA PHE A 88 -7.12 6.38 -20.71
C PHE A 88 -8.56 6.40 -21.23
N THR A 89 -8.93 5.29 -21.86
CA THR A 89 -10.32 4.83 -22.01
C THR A 89 -10.58 3.71 -21.01
N ARG A 90 -11.83 3.24 -20.93
CA ARG A 90 -12.20 2.10 -20.06
C ARG A 90 -11.44 0.82 -20.42
N GLU A 91 -11.08 0.65 -21.68
CA GLU A 91 -10.36 -0.51 -22.20
C GLU A 91 -8.87 -0.37 -21.94
N THR A 92 -8.29 0.80 -22.21
CA THR A 92 -6.84 0.98 -22.09
C THR A 92 -6.35 1.09 -20.65
N VAL A 93 -7.20 1.50 -19.69
CA VAL A 93 -6.86 1.48 -18.26
C VAL A 93 -6.94 0.08 -17.65
N PHE A 94 -7.73 -0.84 -18.23
CA PHE A 94 -8.06 -2.12 -17.60
C PHE A 94 -6.85 -2.97 -17.17
N PRO A 95 -5.73 -3.01 -17.93
CA PRO A 95 -4.52 -3.73 -17.51
C PRO A 95 -3.85 -3.18 -16.24
N TYR A 96 -4.11 -1.93 -15.88
CA TYR A 96 -3.55 -1.25 -14.70
C TYR A 96 -4.36 -1.48 -13.41
N LEU A 97 -5.55 -2.08 -13.50
CA LEU A 97 -6.48 -2.19 -12.39
C LEU A 97 -6.29 -3.49 -11.59
N GLU A 98 -6.40 -3.40 -10.27
CA GLU A 98 -6.46 -4.55 -9.36
C GLU A 98 -7.84 -4.66 -8.70
N ASP A 99 -8.20 -5.82 -8.16
CA ASP A 99 -9.39 -5.96 -7.30
C ASP A 99 -8.98 -5.65 -5.85
N ILE A 100 -9.34 -4.47 -5.36
CA ILE A 100 -8.96 -3.98 -4.02
C ILE A 100 -10.06 -4.37 -3.01
N PRO A 101 -9.80 -5.25 -2.02
CA PRO A 101 -10.84 -5.70 -1.10
C PRO A 101 -11.25 -4.59 -0.10
N ASP A 102 -12.44 -4.72 0.48
CA ASP A 102 -12.85 -3.88 1.62
C ASP A 102 -11.87 -4.10 2.80
N PRO A 103 -11.37 -3.04 3.45
CA PRO A 103 -10.40 -3.16 4.54
C PRO A 103 -10.87 -4.01 5.74
N GLN A 104 -12.17 -4.28 5.88
CA GLN A 104 -12.72 -5.20 6.88
C GLN A 104 -12.17 -6.63 6.77
N VAL A 105 -11.60 -7.02 5.62
CA VAL A 105 -10.95 -8.33 5.47
C VAL A 105 -9.67 -8.48 6.32
N ASN A 106 -9.17 -7.38 6.89
CA ASN A 106 -7.98 -7.32 7.74
C ASN A 106 -6.80 -8.06 7.11
N TRP A 107 -6.18 -7.44 6.12
CA TRP A 107 -5.15 -8.05 5.30
C TRP A 107 -3.91 -7.16 5.23
N ILE A 108 -2.74 -7.80 5.36
CA ILE A 108 -1.44 -7.17 5.14
C ILE A 108 -0.86 -7.80 3.87
N PRO A 109 -1.01 -7.16 2.70
CA PRO A 109 -0.51 -7.69 1.43
C PRO A 109 0.97 -8.07 1.45
N CYS A 110 1.81 -7.32 2.18
CA CYS A 110 3.23 -7.65 2.31
C CYS A 110 3.52 -8.99 3.03
N GLN A 111 2.61 -9.45 3.89
CA GLN A 111 2.78 -10.70 4.64
C GLN A 111 2.07 -11.89 3.98
N ASP A 112 0.97 -11.64 3.29
CA ASP A 112 0.16 -12.68 2.63
C ASP A 112 -0.26 -12.23 1.21
N PRO A 113 0.69 -12.08 0.28
CA PRO A 113 0.44 -11.46 -1.03
C PRO A 113 -0.47 -12.28 -1.95
N HIS A 114 -0.73 -13.54 -1.62
CA HIS A 114 -1.50 -14.46 -2.46
C HIS A 114 -2.95 -14.64 -2.02
N ARG A 115 -3.38 -14.01 -0.91
CA ARG A 115 -4.73 -14.14 -0.35
C ARG A 115 -5.85 -13.79 -1.32
N PHE A 116 -5.65 -12.74 -2.12
CA PHE A 116 -6.65 -12.20 -3.06
C PHE A 116 -6.20 -12.30 -4.53
N GLY A 117 -5.44 -13.34 -4.87
CA GLY A 117 -4.98 -13.56 -6.23
C GLY A 117 -3.79 -12.67 -6.61
N HIS A 118 -3.84 -12.06 -7.81
CA HIS A 118 -2.73 -11.26 -8.33
C HIS A 118 -2.92 -9.78 -7.99
N THR A 119 -2.23 -9.33 -6.94
CA THR A 119 -2.32 -7.96 -6.38
C THR A 119 -0.92 -7.34 -6.13
N PRO A 120 -0.02 -7.38 -7.13
CA PRO A 120 1.37 -6.97 -6.95
C PRO A 120 1.55 -5.51 -6.51
N VAL A 121 0.71 -4.58 -6.95
CA VAL A 121 0.80 -3.16 -6.58
C VAL A 121 0.39 -2.96 -5.12
N GLN A 122 -0.71 -3.57 -4.68
CA GLN A 122 -1.11 -3.58 -3.26
C GLN A 122 -0.02 -4.22 -2.37
N ALA A 123 0.56 -5.34 -2.80
CA ALA A 123 1.66 -6.00 -2.10
C ALA A 123 2.88 -5.07 -1.94
N ARG A 124 3.28 -4.41 -3.02
CA ARG A 124 4.43 -3.52 -3.02
C ARG A 124 4.22 -2.29 -2.13
N LEU A 125 3.08 -1.61 -2.23
CA LEU A 125 2.74 -0.47 -1.37
C LEU A 125 2.66 -0.86 0.11
N SER A 126 2.06 -2.02 0.41
CA SER A 126 2.01 -2.56 1.77
C SER A 126 3.40 -2.79 2.35
N CYS A 127 4.34 -3.31 1.55
CA CYS A 127 5.72 -3.49 1.99
C CYS A 127 6.43 -2.15 2.21
N LEU A 128 6.23 -1.16 1.33
CA LEU A 128 6.79 0.18 1.52
C LEU A 128 6.33 0.82 2.83
N ALA A 129 5.04 0.73 3.14
CA ALA A 129 4.50 1.21 4.41
C ALA A 129 5.08 0.45 5.61
N LYS A 130 5.07 -0.89 5.55
CA LYS A 130 5.53 -1.77 6.64
C LYS A 130 7.02 -1.60 6.92
N ASP A 131 7.85 -1.65 5.88
CA ASP A 131 9.31 -1.68 6.03
C ASP A 131 9.88 -0.32 6.43
N ASN A 132 9.16 0.77 6.15
CA ASN A 132 9.51 2.13 6.59
C ASN A 132 8.72 2.60 7.82
N SER A 133 7.81 1.77 8.36
CA SER A 133 6.97 2.10 9.53
C SER A 133 6.24 3.45 9.39
N ILE A 134 5.68 3.71 8.21
CA ILE A 134 5.00 4.96 7.83
C ILE A 134 3.66 4.64 7.16
N TYR A 135 2.63 5.44 7.42
CA TYR A 135 1.38 5.36 6.65
C TYR A 135 1.60 5.90 5.24
N VAL A 136 1.14 5.18 4.21
CA VAL A 136 1.31 5.57 2.81
C VAL A 136 -0.06 5.70 2.17
N LEU A 137 -0.47 6.93 1.86
CA LEU A 137 -1.65 7.16 1.02
C LEU A 137 -1.22 7.16 -0.45
N ALA A 138 -1.81 6.27 -1.24
CA ALA A 138 -1.61 6.21 -2.68
C ALA A 138 -2.94 6.11 -3.43
N ASN A 139 -2.92 6.48 -4.71
CA ASN A 139 -4.05 6.36 -5.62
C ASN A 139 -3.81 5.25 -6.66
N LEU A 140 -4.79 4.37 -6.82
CA LEU A 140 -4.77 3.22 -7.72
C LEU A 140 -6.09 3.08 -8.47
N GLY A 141 -6.09 2.23 -9.48
CA GLY A 141 -7.28 1.80 -10.18
C GLY A 141 -7.85 0.51 -9.58
N ASP A 142 -9.11 0.54 -9.18
CA ASP A 142 -9.86 -0.64 -8.73
C ASP A 142 -10.74 -1.19 -9.85
N LYS A 143 -10.83 -2.52 -9.96
CA LYS A 143 -11.84 -3.22 -10.77
C LYS A 143 -12.69 -4.11 -9.89
N LYS A 144 -14.01 -4.01 -10.05
CA LYS A 144 -14.98 -4.85 -9.34
C LYS A 144 -15.79 -5.67 -10.33
N PRO A 145 -15.70 -7.02 -10.29
CA PRO A 145 -16.53 -7.85 -11.15
C PRO A 145 -18.01 -7.64 -10.80
N CYS A 146 -18.85 -7.58 -11.82
CA CYS A 146 -20.30 -7.48 -11.67
C CYS A 146 -21.01 -8.51 -12.56
N ASN A 147 -22.25 -8.83 -12.18
CA ASN A 147 -23.05 -9.78 -12.94
C ASN A 147 -23.63 -9.09 -14.18
N SER A 148 -23.43 -9.67 -15.36
CA SER A 148 -23.97 -9.14 -16.62
C SER A 148 -25.51 -9.08 -16.68
N ARG A 149 -26.19 -9.75 -15.74
CA ARG A 149 -27.65 -9.65 -15.55
C ARG A 149 -28.08 -8.37 -14.81
N ASP A 150 -27.16 -7.70 -14.13
CA ASP A 150 -27.43 -6.40 -13.50
C ASP A 150 -27.42 -5.31 -14.58
N SER A 151 -28.51 -4.55 -14.68
CA SER A 151 -28.65 -3.44 -15.64
C SER A 151 -27.60 -2.35 -15.49
N THR A 152 -26.94 -2.26 -14.32
CA THR A 152 -25.90 -1.27 -14.04
C THR A 152 -24.50 -1.78 -14.37
N CYS A 153 -24.32 -3.08 -14.59
CA CYS A 153 -23.02 -3.67 -14.87
C CYS A 153 -22.54 -3.29 -16.28
N PRO A 154 -21.34 -2.71 -16.43
CA PRO A 154 -20.81 -2.38 -17.75
C PRO A 154 -20.64 -3.61 -18.65
N PRO A 155 -20.66 -3.46 -19.99
CA PRO A 155 -20.61 -4.59 -20.92
C PRO A 155 -19.40 -5.53 -20.75
N ASN A 156 -18.27 -5.02 -20.26
CA ASN A 156 -17.08 -5.83 -19.99
C ASN A 156 -17.15 -6.62 -18.68
N GLY A 157 -18.23 -6.48 -17.89
CA GLY A 157 -18.43 -7.22 -16.64
C GLY A 157 -17.72 -6.63 -15.43
N TYR A 158 -17.19 -5.40 -15.52
CA TYR A 158 -16.43 -4.75 -14.44
C TYR A 158 -16.80 -3.28 -14.25
N PHE A 159 -17.04 -2.91 -13.00
CA PHE A 159 -16.89 -1.52 -12.58
C PHE A 159 -15.40 -1.18 -12.47
N GLN A 160 -15.07 0.09 -12.71
CA GLN A 160 -13.70 0.60 -12.66
C GLN A 160 -13.72 1.91 -11.89
N TYR A 161 -12.86 2.06 -10.89
CA TYR A 161 -12.85 3.20 -9.99
C TYR A 161 -11.44 3.77 -9.81
N ASN A 162 -11.33 5.10 -9.81
CA ASN A 162 -10.20 5.79 -9.22
C ASN A 162 -10.31 5.65 -7.68
N THR A 163 -9.26 5.16 -7.04
CA THR A 163 -9.33 4.60 -5.69
C THR A 163 -8.12 5.00 -4.86
N ASN A 164 -8.37 5.69 -3.75
CA ASN A 164 -7.34 5.91 -2.73
C ASN A 164 -7.24 4.69 -1.80
N VAL A 165 -6.01 4.28 -1.48
CA VAL A 165 -5.70 3.28 -0.46
C VAL A 165 -4.74 3.87 0.58
N VAL A 166 -4.80 3.34 1.81
CA VAL A 166 -3.93 3.71 2.95
C VAL A 166 -3.47 2.46 3.67
#